data_AF-A0A7L8GE61-F1
#
_entry.id   AF-A0A7L8GE61-F1
#
_cell.length_a   1.000
_cell.length_b   1.000
_cell.length_c   1.000
_cell.angle_alpha   90.00
_cell.angle_beta   90.00
_cell.angle_gamma   90.00
#
_symmetry.space_group_name_H-M   'P 1'
#
loop_
_entity.id
_entity.type
_entity.pdbx_description
1 polymer ?
#
loop_
_entity_poly.entity_id
_entity_poly.type
_entity_poly.pdbx_seq_one_letter_code
_entity_poly.pdbx_strand_id
1 'polypeptide(L)' 'KTEKEMEKQSPIECGMNTFSQLMIPFSLQFFLITIIFVIFDIEIVMIIPFPISNM' A
#
# COMPACT_ATOMS: atom_id res chain seq x y z
N LYS A 1 5.45 5.41 -40.36
CA LYS A 1 4.87 4.98 -39.08
C LYS A 1 5.82 3.96 -38.46
N THR A 2 6.44 4.12 -37.30
CA THR A 2 6.37 5.23 -36.36
C THR A 2 7.42 5.01 -35.25
N GLU A 3 8.68 5.36 -35.51
CA GLU A 3 9.68 5.43 -34.44
C GLU A 3 9.22 6.39 -33.33
N LYS A 4 8.51 7.46 -33.70
CA LYS A 4 7.80 8.38 -32.79
C LYS A 4 6.63 7.79 -32.00
N GLU A 5 5.97 6.69 -32.44
CA GLU A 5 4.93 6.07 -31.58
C GLU A 5 5.57 5.16 -30.54
N MET A 6 6.73 4.56 -30.83
CA MET A 6 7.44 3.68 -29.90
C MET A 6 7.97 4.45 -28.68
N GLU A 7 8.55 5.63 -28.88
CA GLU A 7 9.00 6.50 -27.77
C GLU A 7 7.83 7.05 -26.92
N LYS A 8 6.61 7.11 -27.47
CA LYS A 8 5.41 7.49 -26.71
C LYS A 8 4.87 6.36 -25.84
N GLN A 9 5.20 5.11 -26.16
CA GLN A 9 4.75 3.93 -25.41
C GLN A 9 5.79 3.47 -24.39
N SER A 10 7.02 3.97 -24.45
CA SER A 10 8.00 3.78 -23.38
C SER A 10 7.65 4.64 -22.16
N PRO A 11 7.85 4.13 -20.94
CA PRO A 11 7.75 4.94 -19.72
C PRO A 11 8.60 6.20 -19.86
N ILE A 12 8.04 7.36 -19.48
CA ILE A 12 8.80 8.62 -19.43
C ILE A 12 9.70 8.56 -18.20
N GLU A 13 10.83 7.89 -18.36
CA GLU A 13 11.93 7.89 -17.40
C GLU A 13 12.96 8.89 -17.89
N CYS A 14 13.42 9.76 -17.00
CA CYS A 14 14.30 10.90 -17.27
C CYS A 14 15.68 10.47 -17.83
N GLY A 15 15.72 9.91 -19.05
CA GLY A 15 16.93 9.34 -19.67
C GLY A 15 17.51 8.12 -18.96
N MET A 16 16.79 7.52 -18.00
CA MET A 16 17.24 6.36 -17.25
C MET A 16 16.55 5.12 -17.78
N ASN A 17 17.34 4.11 -18.11
CA ASN A 17 16.87 2.79 -18.49
C ASN A 17 16.32 2.08 -17.25
N THR A 18 15.07 1.62 -17.32
CA THR A 18 14.42 0.88 -16.24
C THR A 18 15.18 -0.42 -16.00
N PHE A 19 16.15 -0.41 -15.09
CA PHE A 19 16.67 -1.63 -14.51
C PHE A 19 15.52 -2.21 -13.71
N SER A 20 14.87 -3.16 -14.36
CA SER A 20 13.85 -4.06 -13.87
C SER A 20 14.09 -4.43 -12.41
N GLN A 21 13.42 -3.74 -11.51
CA GLN A 21 12.92 -4.24 -10.24
C GLN A 21 12.00 -3.16 -9.68
N LEU A 22 10.71 -3.31 -9.96
CA LEU A 22 9.58 -2.62 -9.29
C LEU A 22 9.48 -3.03 -7.79
N MET A 23 10.61 -3.32 -7.15
CA MET A 23 10.69 -3.54 -5.72
C MET A 23 10.61 -2.17 -5.05
N ILE A 24 9.38 -1.70 -4.91
CA ILE A 24 9.07 -0.56 -4.07
C ILE A 24 9.60 -0.93 -2.67
N PRO A 25 10.51 -0.13 -2.10
CA PRO A 25 11.04 -0.43 -0.78
C PRO A 25 9.89 -0.48 0.21
N PHE A 26 9.74 -1.63 0.87
CA PHE A 26 8.69 -1.82 1.86
C PHE A 26 8.99 -1.00 3.10
N SER A 27 8.10 -0.07 3.43
CA SER A 27 8.22 0.71 4.66
C SER A 27 7.68 -0.08 5.84
N LEU A 28 8.59 -0.51 6.72
CA LEU A 28 8.24 -1.15 8.00
C LEU A 28 7.36 -0.26 8.88
N GLN A 29 7.46 1.06 8.74
CA GLN A 29 6.66 2.00 9.52
C GLN A 29 5.17 1.88 9.16
N PHE A 30 4.83 1.79 7.87
CA PHE A 30 3.45 1.57 7.43
C PHE A 30 2.95 0.17 7.79
N PHE A 31 3.82 -0.84 7.76
CA PHE A 31 3.47 -2.19 8.18
C PHE A 31 3.06 -2.28 9.65
N LEU A 32 3.85 -1.65 10.53
CA LEU A 32 3.57 -1.66 11.97
C LEU A 32 2.28 -0.91 12.28
N ILE A 33 2.01 0.21 11.61
CA ILE A 33 0.74 0.94 11.74
C ILE A 33 -0.45 0.03 11.37
N THR A 34 -0.33 -0.73 10.27
CA THR A 34 -1.37 -1.68 9.85
C THR A 34 -1.60 -2.79 10.88
N ILE A 35 -0.54 -3.38 11.43
CA ILE A 35 -0.66 -4.42 12.46
C ILE A 35 -1.38 -3.87 13.70
N ILE A 36 -0.96 -2.70 14.17
CA ILE A 36 -1.55 -2.05 15.34
C ILE A 36 -3.03 -1.74 15.09
N PHE A 37 -3.38 -1.21 13.91
CA PHE A 37 -4.76 -0.95 13.52
C PHE A 37 -5.63 -2.21 13.57
N VAL A 38 -5.15 -3.33 13.01
CA VAL A 38 -5.88 -4.60 13.02
C VAL A 38 -6.13 -5.12 14.43
N ILE A 39 -5.14 -5.01 15.33
CA ILE A 39 -5.29 -5.43 16.73
C ILE A 39 -6.36 -4.57 17.43
N PHE A 40 -6.29 -3.25 17.28
CA PHE A 40 -7.27 -2.34 17.89
C PHE A 40 -8.69 -2.54 17.34
N ASP A 41 -8.83 -2.85 16.05
CA ASP A 41 -10.15 -3.13 15.45
C ASP A 41 -10.81 -4.35 16.10
N ILE A 42 -10.04 -5.42 16.34
CA ILE A 42 -10.51 -6.62 17.05
C ILE A 42 -10.87 -6.30 18.51
N GLU A 43 -10.06 -5.50 19.20
CA GLU A 43 -10.36 -5.07 20.58
C GLU A 43 -11.67 -4.27 20.65
N ILE A 44 -11.92 -3.36 19.71
CA ILE A 44 -13.16 -2.57 19.65
C ILE A 44 -14.38 -3.49 19.45
N VAL A 45 -14.30 -4.46 18.54
CA VAL A 45 -15.38 -5.44 18.32
C VAL A 45 -15.71 -6.21 19.60
N MET A 46 -14.72 -6.52 20.44
CA MET A 46 -14.93 -7.19 21.73
C MET A 46 -15.47 -6.25 22.82
N ILE A 47 -15.12 -4.96 22.80
CA ILE A 47 -15.55 -3.97 23.81
C ILE A 47 -16.98 -3.46 23.56
N ILE A 48 -17.36 -3.22 22.29
CA ILE A 48 -18.70 -2.72 21.90
C ILE A 48 -19.89 -3.48 22.52
N PRO A 49 -19.89 -4.82 22.63
CA PRO A 49 -21.03 -5.54 23.23
C PRO A 49 -21.15 -5.34 24.75
N PHE A 50 -20.11 -4.88 25.46
CA PHE A 50 -20.10 -4.74 26.93
C PHE A 50 -21.18 -3.79 27.49
N PRO A 51 -21.40 -2.59 26.94
CA PRO A 51 -22.52 -1.73 27.36
C PRO A 51 -23.90 -2.25 26.93
N ILE A 52 -23.99 -3.02 25.84
CA ILE A 52 -25.25 -3.59 25.33
C ILE A 52 -25.67 -4.82 26.17
N SER A 53 -24.71 -5.60 26.65
CA SER A 53 -24.97 -6.79 27.48
C SER A 53 -25.39 -6.48 28.91
N ASN A 54 -25.04 -5.30 29.42
CA ASN A 54 -25.38 -4.85 30.78
C ASN A 54 -26.64 -3.96 30.83
N MET A 55 -27.32 -3.80 29.69
CA MET A 55 -28.59 -3.08 29.58
C MET A 55 -29.77 -4.05 29.53
#